data_AF-K9W9H9-F1
#
_entry.id   AF-K9W9H9-F1
#
_cell.length_a   1.000
_cell.length_b   1.000
_cell.length_c   1.000
_cell.angle_alpha   90.00
_cell.angle_beta   90.00
_cell.angle_gamma   90.00
#
_symmetry.space_group_name_H-M   'P 1'
#
loop_
_entity.id
_entity.type
_entity.pdbx_description
1 polymer ?
#
loop_
_entity_poly.entity_id
_entity_poly.type
_entity_poly.pdbx_seq_one_letter_code
_entity_poly.pdbx_strand_id
1 'polypeptide(L)'
;MNIKRFSYTVAAILASGFTVISLPTPKAYAGCDLGDRLDPFNRNCPLIGPEQQTPKNGSDDVPDSAYGRPIRTNQELQQQGVNLYRTILGRDPEPGAAEGVASRLANGSTLARERQVMANSEESRNNLANLYRTILGREPEAGAVDGLVSRLANGSTLAQERAIMSNSDEARRRLGL
;
A
#
# COMPACT_ATOMS: atom_id res chain seq x y z
N MET A 1 -51.28 -17.26 -33.29
CA MET A 1 -52.29 -16.26 -33.69
C MET A 1 -52.63 -15.39 -32.48
N ASN A 2 -52.65 -14.07 -32.68
CA ASN A 2 -53.17 -13.00 -31.80
C ASN A 2 -52.31 -12.47 -30.64
N ILE A 3 -51.45 -11.52 -31.01
CA ILE A 3 -50.95 -10.43 -30.15
C ILE A 3 -52.11 -9.45 -29.91
N LYS A 4 -52.53 -9.25 -28.66
CA LYS A 4 -53.39 -8.13 -28.29
C LYS A 4 -52.53 -6.89 -28.05
N ARG A 5 -52.79 -5.86 -28.85
CA ARG A 5 -52.23 -4.51 -28.75
C ARG A 5 -52.78 -3.81 -27.50
N PHE A 6 -51.93 -3.12 -26.76
CA PHE A 6 -52.34 -2.01 -25.90
C PHE A 6 -51.49 -0.79 -26.27
N SER A 7 -52.18 0.22 -26.79
CA SER A 7 -51.64 1.50 -27.21
C SER A 7 -51.14 2.32 -26.03
N TYR A 8 -50.01 3.02 -26.18
CA TYR A 8 -49.79 4.31 -25.54
C TYR A 8 -49.30 5.31 -26.58
N THR A 9 -50.20 6.22 -26.94
CA THR A 9 -49.93 7.46 -27.65
C THR A 9 -49.00 8.34 -26.82
N VAL A 10 -47.81 8.65 -27.34
CA VAL A 10 -46.96 9.71 -26.79
C VAL A 10 -47.14 10.92 -27.69
N ALA A 11 -47.82 11.94 -27.15
CA ALA A 11 -47.94 13.25 -27.75
C ALA A 11 -46.56 13.92 -27.82
N ALA A 12 -46.28 14.53 -28.97
CA ALA A 12 -45.07 15.29 -29.22
C ALA A 12 -44.98 16.51 -28.30
N ILE A 13 -43.80 16.73 -27.70
CA ILE A 13 -43.33 18.05 -27.32
C ILE A 13 -42.01 18.28 -28.06
N LEU A 14 -42.03 19.29 -28.91
CA LEU A 14 -40.92 19.82 -29.70
C LEU A 14 -39.98 20.62 -28.80
N ALA A 15 -38.66 20.39 -28.90
CA ALA A 15 -37.62 21.42 -29.05
C ALA A 15 -36.23 20.90 -28.66
N SER A 16 -35.24 21.30 -29.48
CA SER A 16 -33.79 21.34 -29.22
C SER A 16 -33.02 20.02 -29.04
N GLY A 17 -32.37 19.60 -30.13
CA GLY A 17 -31.04 18.96 -30.19
C GLY A 17 -30.65 17.99 -29.08
N PHE A 18 -30.98 16.71 -29.26
CA PHE A 18 -30.32 15.61 -28.57
C PHE A 18 -29.82 14.60 -29.61
N THR A 19 -28.52 14.48 -29.75
CA THR A 19 -27.91 13.41 -30.54
C THR A 19 -28.22 12.09 -29.84
N VAL A 20 -28.90 11.18 -30.53
CA VAL A 20 -29.11 9.80 -30.07
C VAL A 20 -27.75 9.12 -30.07
N ILE A 21 -27.14 8.95 -28.90
CA ILE A 21 -25.99 8.04 -28.76
C ILE A 21 -26.57 6.63 -28.88
N SER A 22 -26.33 5.99 -30.01
CA SER A 22 -26.60 4.57 -30.20
C SER A 22 -25.75 3.79 -29.19
N LEU A 23 -26.37 3.29 -28.13
CA LEU A 23 -25.72 2.37 -27.20
C LEU A 23 -25.51 1.04 -27.94
N PRO A 24 -24.28 0.48 -27.95
CA PRO A 24 -24.08 -0.85 -28.50
C PRO A 24 -24.92 -1.83 -27.68
N THR A 25 -25.79 -2.60 -28.35
CA THR A 25 -26.46 -3.74 -27.73
C THR A 25 -25.38 -4.66 -27.15
N PRO A 26 -25.42 -5.03 -25.86
CA PRO A 26 -24.47 -6.01 -25.34
C PRO A 26 -24.66 -7.30 -26.14
N LYS A 27 -23.55 -7.81 -26.69
CA LYS A 27 -23.51 -9.15 -27.30
C LYS A 27 -24.08 -10.13 -26.28
N ALA A 28 -25.23 -10.71 -26.59
CA ALA A 28 -25.78 -11.82 -25.84
C ALA A 28 -24.72 -12.93 -25.84
N TYR A 29 -24.17 -13.25 -24.67
CA TYR A 29 -23.38 -14.46 -24.50
C TYR A 29 -24.33 -15.66 -24.57
N ALA A 30 -23.91 -16.68 -25.30
CA ALA A 30 -24.74 -17.81 -25.68
C ALA A 30 -25.29 -18.58 -24.46
N GLY A 31 -26.62 -18.77 -24.43
CA GLY A 31 -27.23 -19.99 -23.86
C GLY A 31 -27.92 -19.95 -22.49
N CYS A 32 -28.13 -18.79 -21.84
CA CYS A 32 -28.87 -18.73 -20.57
C CYS A 32 -30.19 -17.94 -20.74
N ASP A 33 -31.33 -18.59 -20.49
CA ASP A 33 -32.65 -17.92 -20.47
C ASP A 33 -32.86 -17.20 -19.12
N LEU A 34 -33.70 -16.15 -19.11
CA LEU A 34 -33.91 -15.31 -17.91
C LEU A 34 -34.42 -16.10 -16.67
N GLY A 35 -35.00 -17.28 -16.87
CA GLY A 35 -35.50 -18.15 -15.79
C GLY A 35 -34.41 -18.87 -14.98
N ASP A 36 -33.24 -19.13 -15.56
CA ASP A 36 -32.18 -19.93 -14.92
C ASP A 36 -31.40 -19.18 -13.84
N ARG A 37 -31.61 -17.87 -13.72
CA ARG A 37 -30.85 -16.98 -12.83
C ARG A 37 -31.30 -17.05 -11.36
N LEU A 38 -32.39 -17.77 -11.06
CA LEU A 38 -32.96 -17.90 -9.71
C LEU A 38 -32.68 -19.25 -9.03
N ASP A 39 -31.99 -20.19 -9.70
CA ASP A 39 -31.67 -21.51 -9.13
C ASP A 39 -30.20 -21.58 -8.66
N PRO A 40 -29.92 -21.66 -7.34
CA PRO A 40 -28.55 -21.63 -6.81
C PRO A 40 -27.74 -22.92 -7.05
N PHE A 41 -28.31 -23.95 -7.69
CA PHE A 41 -27.65 -25.24 -7.92
C PHE A 41 -27.38 -25.56 -9.40
N ASN A 42 -27.73 -24.68 -10.36
CA ASN A 42 -27.42 -24.88 -11.78
C ASN A 42 -25.98 -24.45 -12.09
N ARG A 43 -25.11 -25.41 -12.43
CA ARG A 43 -23.66 -25.20 -12.62
C ARG A 43 -23.26 -24.75 -14.04
N ASN A 44 -24.21 -24.62 -14.98
CA ASN A 44 -23.90 -24.28 -16.37
C ASN A 44 -23.99 -22.78 -16.72
N CYS A 45 -24.39 -21.90 -15.79
CA CYS A 45 -24.35 -20.45 -15.99
C CYS A 45 -23.59 -19.80 -14.80
N PRO A 46 -22.28 -19.49 -14.94
CA PRO A 46 -21.56 -18.79 -13.89
C PRO A 46 -22.16 -17.40 -13.71
N LEU A 47 -22.42 -16.99 -12.46
CA LEU A 47 -22.79 -15.63 -12.11
C LEU A 47 -21.60 -14.70 -12.36
N ILE A 48 -21.37 -14.35 -13.62
CA ILE A 48 -20.45 -13.28 -14.01
C ILE A 48 -21.22 -11.98 -13.75
N GLY A 49 -20.90 -11.33 -12.63
CA GLY A 49 -21.22 -9.92 -12.39
C GLY A 49 -20.67 -9.04 -13.51
N PRO A 50 -21.12 -7.78 -13.64
CA PRO A 50 -20.83 -6.97 -14.83
C PRO A 50 -19.33 -6.94 -15.12
N GLU A 51 -19.03 -7.39 -16.33
CA GLU A 51 -17.77 -7.32 -17.07
C GLU A 51 -16.93 -6.10 -16.61
N GLN A 52 -15.89 -6.34 -15.81
CA GLN A 52 -14.91 -5.31 -15.54
C GLN A 52 -14.07 -5.13 -16.81
N GLN A 53 -14.52 -4.21 -17.65
CA GLN A 53 -13.67 -3.55 -18.63
C GLN A 53 -12.47 -2.98 -17.88
N THR A 54 -11.29 -3.59 -18.00
CA THR A 54 -10.04 -2.96 -17.54
C THR A 54 -9.78 -1.75 -18.43
N PRO A 55 -9.88 -0.50 -17.93
CA PRO A 55 -9.43 0.65 -18.67
C PRO A 55 -7.90 0.67 -18.58
N LYS A 56 -7.21 0.47 -19.70
CA LYS A 56 -5.75 0.63 -19.75
C LYS A 56 -5.40 2.12 -19.76
N ASN A 57 -5.25 2.74 -18.58
CA ASN A 57 -4.20 3.72 -18.24
C ASN A 57 -4.46 4.37 -16.86
N GLY A 58 -3.54 4.20 -15.92
CA GLY A 58 -3.48 4.96 -14.65
C GLY A 58 -4.55 4.59 -13.63
N SER A 59 -4.15 4.42 -12.37
CA SER A 59 -5.02 4.12 -11.21
C SER A 59 -5.74 2.76 -11.22
N ASP A 60 -5.00 1.66 -11.45
CA ASP A 60 -5.50 0.29 -11.33
C ASP A 60 -5.50 -0.24 -9.87
N ASP A 61 -6.15 0.48 -8.95
CA ASP A 61 -6.48 -0.05 -7.62
C ASP A 61 -7.74 -0.93 -7.74
N VAL A 62 -7.55 -2.23 -8.04
CA VAL A 62 -8.58 -3.24 -7.85
C VAL A 62 -8.70 -3.52 -6.35
N PRO A 63 -9.88 -3.42 -5.70
CA PRO A 63 -9.98 -3.70 -4.27
C PRO A 63 -10.00 -5.22 -4.01
N ASP A 64 -8.95 -5.80 -3.41
CA ASP A 64 -8.93 -7.18 -2.86
C ASP A 64 -9.76 -7.38 -1.58
N SER A 65 -10.85 -6.62 -1.46
CA SER A 65 -11.88 -6.93 -0.47
C SER A 65 -12.55 -8.30 -0.66
N ALA A 66 -12.38 -8.95 -1.82
CA ALA A 66 -12.94 -10.27 -2.10
C ALA A 66 -12.36 -11.40 -1.21
N TYR A 67 -11.20 -11.19 -0.56
CA TYR A 67 -10.56 -12.18 0.30
C TYR A 67 -10.20 -11.68 1.70
N GLY A 68 -10.89 -10.71 2.28
CA GLY A 68 -10.76 -10.35 3.71
C GLY A 68 -9.34 -9.94 4.20
N ARG A 69 -8.35 -9.88 3.30
CA ARG A 69 -7.04 -9.28 3.50
C ARG A 69 -7.14 -7.89 2.88
N PRO A 70 -6.65 -6.84 3.54
CA PRO A 70 -6.63 -5.53 2.92
C PRO A 70 -5.58 -5.49 1.81
N ILE A 71 -5.97 -5.12 0.58
CA ILE A 71 -5.01 -4.70 -0.45
C ILE A 71 -4.20 -3.57 0.15
N ARG A 72 -2.89 -3.73 0.12
CA ARG A 72 -2.01 -2.59 0.33
C ARG A 72 -1.85 -1.87 -1.00
N THR A 73 -2.29 -0.62 -1.07
CA THR A 73 -2.11 0.18 -2.29
C THR A 73 -0.63 0.56 -2.46
N ASN A 74 -0.21 0.92 -3.67
CA ASN A 74 1.17 1.36 -3.92
C ASN A 74 1.54 2.56 -3.03
N GLN A 75 0.59 3.49 -2.84
CA GLN A 75 0.75 4.65 -1.97
C GLN A 75 1.02 4.26 -0.51
N GLU A 76 0.32 3.25 0.03
CA GLU A 76 0.56 2.78 1.39
C GLU A 76 1.94 2.12 1.55
N LEU A 77 2.38 1.34 0.57
CA LEU A 77 3.71 0.72 0.56
C LEU A 77 4.83 1.78 0.48
N GLN A 78 4.63 2.83 -0.33
CA GLN A 78 5.53 3.97 -0.38
C GLN A 78 5.61 4.69 0.97
N GLN A 79 4.48 4.93 1.62
CA GLN A 79 4.45 5.55 2.95
C GLN A 79 5.15 4.68 4.00
N GLN A 80 5.01 3.35 3.92
CA GLN A 80 5.77 2.42 4.76
C GLN A 80 7.28 2.54 4.52
N GLY A 81 7.71 2.67 3.26
CA GLY A 81 9.09 2.95 2.90
C GLY A 81 9.60 4.26 3.52
N VAL A 82 8.87 5.36 3.35
CA VAL A 82 9.18 6.67 3.96
C VAL A 82 9.35 6.53 5.48
N ASN A 83 8.44 5.81 6.14
CA ASN A 83 8.49 5.62 7.58
C ASN A 83 9.72 4.81 8.03
N LEU A 84 10.17 3.82 7.24
CA LEU A 84 11.42 3.09 7.53
C LEU A 84 12.63 4.02 7.48
N TYR A 85 12.76 4.84 6.42
CA TYR A 85 13.84 5.84 6.30
C TYR A 85 13.87 6.79 7.51
N ARG A 86 12.73 7.38 7.86
CA ARG A 86 12.64 8.32 8.98
C ARG A 86 12.97 7.67 10.31
N THR A 87 12.48 6.45 10.55
CA THR A 87 12.64 5.79 11.86
C THR A 87 14.00 5.15 12.05
N ILE A 88 14.64 4.64 11.00
CA ILE A 88 15.91 3.90 11.08
C ILE A 88 17.11 4.79 10.75
N LEU A 89 16.98 5.65 9.73
CA LEU A 89 18.06 6.51 9.26
C LEU A 89 17.92 7.96 9.74
N GLY A 90 16.74 8.37 10.20
CA GLY A 90 16.52 9.72 10.73
C GLY A 90 16.43 10.81 9.66
N ARG A 91 16.12 10.43 8.42
CA ARG A 91 15.99 11.35 7.27
C ARG A 91 14.84 10.93 6.36
N ASP A 92 14.45 11.83 5.47
CA ASP A 92 13.58 11.48 4.35
C ASP A 92 14.32 10.63 3.30
N PRO A 93 13.61 9.74 2.59
CA PRO A 93 14.18 9.01 1.46
C PRO A 93 14.54 9.96 0.32
N GLU A 94 15.59 9.62 -0.43
CA GLU A 94 15.87 10.24 -1.72
C GLU A 94 14.78 9.88 -2.75
N PRO A 95 14.63 10.65 -3.85
CA PRO A 95 13.71 10.31 -4.93
C PRO A 95 13.89 8.86 -5.41
N GLY A 96 12.79 8.11 -5.51
CA GLY A 96 12.81 6.70 -5.91
C GLY A 96 13.21 5.69 -4.82
N ALA A 97 13.80 6.13 -3.70
CA ALA A 97 14.27 5.20 -2.67
C ALA A 97 13.10 4.53 -1.92
N ALA A 98 12.05 5.29 -1.61
CA ALA A 98 10.83 4.74 -0.98
C ALA A 98 10.05 3.82 -1.94
N GLU A 99 10.03 4.14 -3.24
CA GLU A 99 9.46 3.31 -4.29
C GLU A 99 10.18 1.97 -4.43
N GLY A 100 11.51 1.97 -4.25
CA GLY A 100 12.30 0.74 -4.20
C GLY A 100 11.89 -0.17 -3.04
N VAL A 101 11.65 0.39 -1.85
CA VAL A 101 11.11 -0.36 -0.71
C VAL A 101 9.70 -0.85 -1.02
N ALA A 102 8.84 0.02 -1.54
CA ALA A 102 7.46 -0.33 -1.89
C ALA A 102 7.40 -1.49 -2.90
N SER A 103 8.27 -1.46 -3.91
CA SER A 103 8.39 -2.53 -4.91
C SER A 103 8.82 -3.85 -4.27
N ARG A 104 9.77 -3.84 -3.33
CA ARG A 104 10.16 -5.06 -2.61
C ARG A 104 9.02 -5.61 -1.75
N LEU A 105 8.27 -4.74 -1.09
CA LEU A 105 7.09 -5.14 -0.31
C LEU A 105 5.98 -5.71 -1.20
N ALA A 106 5.72 -5.11 -2.36
CA ALA A 106 4.77 -5.62 -3.34
C ALA A 106 5.17 -7.00 -3.89
N ASN A 107 6.49 -7.25 -4.00
CA ASN A 107 7.05 -8.53 -4.44
C ASN A 107 7.23 -9.55 -3.29
N GLY A 108 6.59 -9.35 -2.13
CA GLY A 108 6.55 -10.33 -1.05
C GLY A 108 7.60 -10.16 0.06
N SER A 109 8.41 -9.10 0.03
CA SER A 109 9.21 -8.73 1.20
C SER A 109 8.30 -8.32 2.36
N THR A 110 8.81 -8.42 3.59
CA THR A 110 8.10 -7.99 4.79
C THR A 110 8.68 -6.70 5.33
N LEU A 111 7.87 -5.90 6.03
CA LEU A 111 8.38 -4.70 6.71
C LEU A 111 9.46 -5.01 7.73
N ALA A 112 9.35 -6.14 8.44
CA ALA A 112 10.37 -6.59 9.37
C ALA A 112 11.69 -6.88 8.64
N ARG A 113 11.64 -7.50 7.45
CA ARG A 113 12.83 -7.77 6.64
C ARG A 113 13.46 -6.48 6.12
N GLU A 114 12.66 -5.56 5.57
CA GLU A 114 13.18 -4.27 5.08
C GLU A 114 13.81 -3.44 6.21
N ARG A 115 13.19 -3.46 7.40
CA ARG A 115 13.76 -2.86 8.62
C ARG A 115 15.11 -3.47 8.97
N GLN A 116 15.22 -4.80 8.98
CA GLN A 116 16.49 -5.48 9.27
C GLN A 116 17.57 -5.09 8.26
N VAL A 117 17.24 -5.06 6.96
CA VAL A 117 18.17 -4.65 5.90
C VAL A 117 18.65 -3.22 6.13
N MET A 118 17.73 -2.29 6.37
CA MET A 118 18.07 -0.89 6.57
C MET A 118 18.86 -0.65 7.87
N ALA A 119 18.50 -1.33 8.97
CA ALA A 119 19.21 -1.24 10.24
C ALA A 119 20.65 -1.78 10.16
N ASN A 120 20.89 -2.81 9.34
CA ASN A 120 22.23 -3.37 9.13
C ASN A 120 23.06 -2.63 8.08
N SER A 121 22.50 -1.62 7.42
CA SER A 121 23.21 -0.82 6.42
C SER A 121 24.39 -0.07 7.04
N GLU A 122 25.41 0.18 6.21
CA GLU A 122 26.55 1.01 6.59
C GLU A 122 26.12 2.42 7.01
N GLU A 123 25.12 2.99 6.36
CA GLU A 123 24.55 4.28 6.73
C GLU A 123 23.97 4.27 8.16
N SER A 124 23.17 3.25 8.50
CA SER A 124 22.60 3.14 9.85
C SER A 124 23.69 2.96 10.91
N ARG A 125 24.70 2.12 10.64
CA ARG A 125 25.87 1.94 11.50
C ARG A 125 26.63 3.25 11.72
N ASN A 126 26.87 4.01 10.66
CA ASN A 126 27.53 5.32 10.72
C ASN A 126 26.71 6.34 11.51
N ASN A 127 25.39 6.39 11.30
CA ASN A 127 24.49 7.28 12.04
C ASN A 127 24.48 6.94 13.54
N LEU A 128 24.48 5.66 13.90
CA LEU A 128 24.55 5.20 15.29
C LEU A 128 25.90 5.50 15.93
N ALA A 129 27.01 5.30 15.22
CA ALA A 129 28.34 5.67 15.71
C ALA A 129 28.46 7.20 15.93
N ASN A 130 27.93 8.00 15.00
CA ASN A 130 27.88 9.45 15.14
C ASN A 130 27.03 9.87 16.34
N LEU A 131 25.83 9.29 16.49
CA LEU A 131 24.95 9.53 17.62
C LEU A 131 25.66 9.27 18.96
N TYR A 132 26.37 8.14 19.04
CA TYR A 132 27.17 7.74 20.20
C TYR A 132 28.22 8.81 20.56
N ARG A 133 28.99 9.25 19.56
CA ARG A 133 30.03 10.26 19.74
C ARG A 133 29.46 11.62 20.14
N THR A 134 28.33 12.02 19.55
CA THR A 134 27.69 13.29 19.87
C THR A 134 27.15 13.33 21.30
N ILE A 135 26.55 12.23 21.78
CA ILE A 135 25.92 12.21 23.11
C ILE A 135 26.91 11.90 24.22
N LEU A 136 27.82 10.94 23.99
CA LEU A 136 28.74 10.46 25.01
C LEU A 136 30.16 11.05 24.86
N GLY A 137 30.46 11.80 23.80
CA GLY A 137 31.77 12.46 23.64
C GLY A 137 32.94 11.48 23.63
N ARG A 138 32.74 10.24 23.15
CA ARG A 138 33.78 9.21 23.00
C ARG A 138 33.43 8.24 21.89
N GLU A 139 34.43 7.47 21.45
CA GLU A 139 34.21 6.39 20.48
C GLU A 139 33.36 5.25 21.09
N PRO A 140 32.51 4.59 20.28
CA PRO A 140 31.79 3.40 20.70
C PRO A 140 32.75 2.27 21.09
N GLU A 141 32.41 1.54 22.16
CA GLU A 141 33.13 0.30 22.46
C GLU A 141 32.78 -0.83 21.49
N ALA A 142 33.61 -1.88 21.47
CA ALA A 142 33.37 -3.07 20.66
C ALA A 142 31.95 -3.64 20.95
N GLY A 143 31.16 -3.84 19.89
CA GLY A 143 29.79 -4.35 19.98
C GLY A 143 28.72 -3.32 20.35
N ALA A 144 29.08 -2.09 20.76
CA ALA A 144 28.10 -1.06 21.11
C ALA A 144 27.18 -0.71 19.94
N VAL A 145 27.77 -0.48 18.75
CA VAL A 145 27.02 -0.19 17.53
C VAL A 145 26.16 -1.39 17.11
N ASP A 146 26.68 -2.61 17.25
CA ASP A 146 25.92 -3.83 16.90
C ASP A 146 24.70 -4.02 17.82
N GLY A 147 24.82 -3.67 19.09
CA GLY A 147 23.69 -3.64 20.03
C GLY A 147 22.61 -2.64 19.60
N LEU A 148 23.00 -1.43 19.20
CA LEU A 148 22.07 -0.42 18.70
C LEU A 148 21.41 -0.83 17.37
N VAL A 149 22.19 -1.37 16.43
CA VAL A 149 21.67 -1.93 15.16
C VAL A 149 20.64 -3.02 15.44
N SER A 150 20.93 -3.93 16.37
CA SER A 150 20.00 -4.99 16.76
C SER A 150 18.69 -4.43 17.31
N ARG A 151 18.74 -3.34 18.07
CA ARG A 151 17.53 -2.68 18.58
C ARG A 151 16.73 -2.00 17.47
N LEU A 152 17.38 -1.32 16.52
CA LEU A 152 16.70 -0.76 15.34
C LEU A 152 16.04 -1.86 14.49
N ALA A 153 16.74 -2.97 14.28
CA ALA A 153 16.25 -4.13 13.55
C ALA A 153 15.01 -4.76 14.21
N ASN A 154 14.93 -4.72 15.54
CA ASN A 154 13.82 -5.24 16.34
C ASN A 154 12.71 -4.21 16.64
N GLY A 155 12.74 -3.04 16.01
CA GLY A 155 11.62 -2.10 16.04
C GLY A 155 11.88 -0.79 16.78
N SER A 156 13.05 -0.61 17.40
CA SER A 156 13.46 0.70 17.92
C SER A 156 13.62 1.71 16.78
N THR A 157 13.63 2.99 17.13
CA THR A 157 13.90 4.09 16.19
C THR A 157 15.17 4.83 16.59
N LEU A 158 15.84 5.45 15.62
CA LEU A 158 17.03 6.27 15.87
C LEU A 158 16.76 7.39 16.88
N ALA A 159 15.53 7.94 16.88
CA ALA A 159 15.09 8.93 17.85
C ALA A 159 14.92 8.35 19.27
N GLN A 160 14.42 7.13 19.41
CA GLN A 160 14.35 6.43 20.69
C GLN A 160 15.75 6.10 21.22
N GLU A 161 16.66 5.63 20.36
CA GLU A 161 18.06 5.38 20.74
C GLU A 161 18.75 6.65 21.22
N ARG A 162 18.53 7.78 20.54
CA ARG A 162 19.00 9.09 20.98
C ARG A 162 18.49 9.41 22.38
N ALA A 163 17.18 9.31 22.60
CA ALA A 163 16.58 9.63 23.89
C ALA A 163 17.09 8.74 25.03
N ILE A 164 17.25 7.44 24.78
CA ILE A 164 17.77 6.49 25.77
C ILE A 164 19.22 6.82 26.13
N MET A 165 20.04 7.09 25.12
CA MET A 165 21.44 7.43 25.33
C MET A 165 21.59 8.76 26.08
N SER A 166 20.83 9.80 25.70
CA SER A 166 20.86 11.11 26.36
C SER A 166 20.43 11.06 27.83
N ASN A 167 19.53 10.15 28.20
CA ASN A 167 19.06 9.99 29.58
C ASN A 167 19.90 9.00 30.40
N SER A 168 20.95 8.41 29.83
CA SER A 168 21.81 7.48 30.55
C SER A 168 22.63 8.19 31.64
N ASP A 169 22.96 7.47 32.71
CA ASP A 169 23.84 7.99 33.77
C ASP A 169 25.23 8.38 33.24
N GLU A 170 25.68 7.74 32.15
CA GLU A 170 26.92 8.16 31.48
C GLU A 170 26.76 9.53 30.82
N ALA A 171 25.72 9.73 30.02
CA ALA A 171 25.48 11.02 29.37
C ALA A 171 25.29 12.14 30.40
N ARG A 172 24.53 11.89 31.47
CA ARG A 172 24.33 12.86 32.56
C ARG A 172 25.65 13.25 33.23
N ARG A 173 26.47 12.27 33.61
CA ARG A 173 27.82 12.51 34.17
C ARG A 173 28.72 13.30 33.23
N ARG A 174 28.64 13.05 31.93
CA ARG A 174 29.46 13.76 30.92
C ARG A 174 28.95 15.16 30.59
N LEU A 175 27.65 15.40 30.70
CA LEU A 175 27.00 16.69 30.45
C LEU A 175 26.90 17.57 31.71
N GLY A 176 27.26 17.06 32.89
CA GLY A 176 27.15 17.79 34.15
C GLY A 176 25.72 17.97 34.67
N LEU A 177 24.85 16.98 34.39
CA LEU A 177 23.43 16.90 34.79
C LEU A 177 23.19 15.80 35.84
#